data_AF-A0A0A0EBI0-F1
#
_entry.id   AF-A0A0A0EBI0-F1
#
_cell.length_a   1.000
_cell.length_b   1.000
_cell.length_c   1.000
_cell.angle_alpha   90.00
_cell.angle_beta   90.00
_cell.angle_gamma   90.00
#
_symmetry.space_group_name_H-M   'P 1'
#
loop_
_entity.id
_entity.type
_entity.pdbx_description
1 polymer ?
#
loop_
_entity_poly.entity_id
_entity_poly.type
_entity_poly.pdbx_seq_one_letter_code
_entity_poly.pdbx_strand_id
1 'polypeptide(L)'
;MNAIADTGLRRGAPVKRAVSIEALIGWAFQREFASVDFDQVNTARDPSPNVGMEYIILKRAELGCRVDGGGRSDPHPDADAVADALSVLPEGVGGRAMALRIAELARLGQSHDWGNDTRLSCRPRAWRRCKHGEFAETEPCGEVKYLSRGRVRRVELRVCPVVYYGHSTQVATLRKSYMLWVMALRDLRDTFRIYGGLTSHEVTAELPPLQPWREIV
;
A
#
# COMPACT_ATOMS: atom_id res chain seq x y z
N MET A 1 -45.93 47.47 20.16
CA MET A 1 -44.59 47.25 19.57
C MET A 1 -43.93 46.14 20.37
N ASN A 2 -44.05 44.88 19.96
CA ASN A 2 -43.31 43.77 20.55
C ASN A 2 -42.52 43.09 19.44
N ALA A 3 -41.21 43.03 19.67
CA ALA A 3 -40.18 42.65 18.72
C ALA A 3 -40.36 41.22 18.21
N ILE A 4 -40.13 41.07 16.92
CA ILE A 4 -40.00 39.79 16.21
C ILE A 4 -38.73 39.13 16.76
N ALA A 5 -38.91 38.03 17.50
CA ALA A 5 -37.80 37.17 17.90
C ALA A 5 -37.25 36.47 16.64
N ASP A 6 -36.09 36.91 16.19
CA ASP A 6 -35.30 36.26 15.16
C ASP A 6 -34.91 34.85 15.66
N THR A 7 -35.67 33.87 15.19
CA THR A 7 -35.48 32.46 15.54
C THR A 7 -34.35 31.95 14.65
N GLY A 8 -33.12 32.26 15.06
CA GLY A 8 -31.92 31.74 14.42
C GLY A 8 -32.01 30.21 14.34
N LEU A 9 -32.19 29.72 13.12
CA LEU A 9 -32.26 28.30 12.78
C LEU A 9 -31.00 27.61 13.33
N ARG A 10 -31.13 26.86 14.42
CA ARG A 10 -30.10 25.91 14.86
C ARG A 10 -29.90 24.93 13.71
N ARG A 11 -28.89 25.15 12.86
CA ARG A 11 -28.43 24.13 11.91
C ARG A 11 -28.08 22.92 12.78
N GLY A 12 -28.91 21.88 12.71
CA GLY A 12 -28.62 20.62 13.40
C GLY A 12 -27.19 20.19 13.07
N ALA A 13 -26.49 19.62 14.04
CA ALA A 13 -25.16 19.08 13.79
C ALA A 13 -25.22 18.18 12.54
N PRO A 14 -24.27 18.34 11.59
CA PRO A 14 -24.28 17.53 10.39
C PRO A 14 -24.32 16.05 10.78
N VAL A 15 -25.24 15.30 10.16
CA VAL A 15 -25.40 13.87 10.43
C VAL A 15 -24.12 13.17 9.96
N LYS A 16 -23.36 12.61 10.90
CA LYS A 16 -22.13 11.87 10.58
C LYS A 16 -22.48 10.60 9.80
N ARG A 17 -21.69 10.29 8.78
CA ARG A 17 -21.83 9.06 8.02
C ARG A 17 -21.05 7.93 8.68
N ALA A 18 -21.75 6.85 9.03
CA ALA A 18 -21.11 5.62 9.49
C ALA A 18 -20.24 5.02 8.37
N VAL A 19 -18.96 4.77 8.65
CA VAL A 19 -17.99 4.25 7.67
C VAL A 19 -17.02 3.26 8.33
N SER A 20 -16.63 2.21 7.60
CA SER A 20 -15.57 1.31 8.07
C SER A 20 -14.21 2.01 7.97
N ILE A 21 -13.22 1.55 8.76
CA ILE A 21 -11.88 2.15 8.73
C ILE A 21 -11.22 2.01 7.34
N GLU A 22 -11.41 0.88 6.65
CA GLU A 22 -10.90 0.70 5.29
C GLU A 22 -11.55 1.67 4.30
N ALA A 23 -12.86 1.88 4.38
CA ALA A 23 -13.56 2.82 3.51
C ALA A 23 -13.18 4.27 3.80
N LEU A 24 -12.93 4.63 5.07
CA LEU A 24 -12.45 5.96 5.46
C LEU A 24 -11.06 6.22 4.87
N ILE A 25 -10.13 5.28 5.03
CA ILE A 25 -8.77 5.38 4.48
C ILE A 25 -8.83 5.41 2.94
N GLY A 26 -9.61 4.52 2.33
CA GLY A 26 -9.83 4.50 0.88
C GLY A 26 -10.34 5.85 0.36
N TRP A 27 -11.33 6.44 1.02
CA TRP A 27 -11.83 7.78 0.68
C TRP A 27 -10.75 8.85 0.81
N ALA A 28 -10.01 8.87 1.93
CA ALA A 28 -8.97 9.86 2.18
C ALA A 28 -7.88 9.85 1.09
N PHE A 29 -7.41 8.67 0.69
CA PHE A 29 -6.30 8.56 -0.27
C PHE A 29 -6.73 8.53 -1.75
N GLN A 30 -7.92 8.00 -2.07
CA GLN A 30 -8.39 7.93 -3.46
C GLN A 30 -9.14 9.18 -3.91
N ARG A 31 -9.96 9.77 -3.03
CA ARG A 31 -10.85 10.88 -3.38
C ARG A 31 -10.31 12.23 -2.94
N GLU A 32 -9.80 12.31 -1.71
CA GLU A 32 -9.22 13.56 -1.16
C GLU A 32 -7.71 13.69 -1.46
N PHE A 33 -7.11 12.64 -2.05
CA PHE A 33 -5.69 12.55 -2.39
C PHE A 33 -4.76 12.85 -1.21
N ALA A 34 -5.19 12.59 0.03
CA ALA A 34 -4.41 12.86 1.23
C ALA A 34 -2.99 12.27 1.13
N SER A 35 -2.01 12.94 1.74
CA SER A 35 -0.61 12.54 1.70
C SER A 35 -0.10 12.31 3.11
N VAL A 36 0.54 11.17 3.33
CA VAL A 36 1.22 10.91 4.61
C VAL A 36 2.53 11.68 4.62
N ASP A 37 2.67 12.61 5.56
CA ASP A 37 3.91 13.30 5.84
C ASP A 37 4.41 12.90 7.23
N PHE A 38 5.61 12.33 7.27
CA PHE A 38 6.27 11.91 8.51
C PHE A 38 7.18 13.00 9.08
N ASP A 39 7.49 14.03 8.29
CA ASP A 39 8.41 15.11 8.63
C ASP A 39 7.71 16.36 9.19
N GLN A 40 6.39 16.31 9.43
CA GLN A 40 5.69 17.35 10.19
C GLN A 40 6.34 17.60 11.57
N VAL A 41 6.97 16.59 12.18
CA VAL A 41 7.73 16.72 13.44
C VAL A 41 9.12 17.35 13.23
N ASN A 42 9.71 17.22 12.04
CA ASN A 42 11.03 17.74 11.67
C ASN A 42 11.01 19.11 10.97
N THR A 43 9.84 19.58 10.54
CA THR A 43 9.68 20.90 9.88
C THR A 43 10.08 22.06 10.79
N ALA A 44 10.16 21.84 12.10
CA ALA A 44 10.75 22.80 13.04
C ALA A 44 12.28 22.95 12.93
N ARG A 45 12.99 22.07 12.21
CA ARG A 45 14.47 22.03 12.19
C ARG A 45 15.14 22.14 10.82
N ASP A 46 14.53 21.69 9.73
CA ASP A 46 15.13 21.82 8.41
C ASP A 46 14.09 22.25 7.37
N PRO A 47 14.16 23.49 6.85
CA PRO A 47 13.39 23.83 5.67
C PRO A 47 13.98 23.04 4.50
N SER A 48 13.16 22.16 3.90
CA SER A 48 13.33 21.77 2.48
C SER A 48 13.73 23.02 1.70
N PRO A 49 14.68 22.98 0.73
CA PRO A 49 15.16 24.19 0.08
C PRO A 49 13.96 25.04 -0.32
N ASN A 50 13.80 26.16 0.39
CA ASN A 50 12.69 27.09 0.24
C ASN A 50 12.92 27.80 -1.09
N VAL A 51 12.69 27.07 -2.16
CA VAL A 51 12.64 27.62 -3.49
C VAL A 51 11.36 28.45 -3.50
N GLY A 52 11.54 29.75 -3.35
CA GLY A 52 10.45 30.70 -3.44
C GLY A 52 9.67 30.44 -4.73
N MET A 53 8.35 30.60 -4.67
CA MET A 53 7.49 30.43 -5.83
C MET A 53 7.98 31.26 -7.02
N GLU A 54 8.67 32.39 -6.76
CA GLU A 54 9.30 33.21 -7.78
C GLU A 54 10.32 32.43 -8.62
N TYR A 55 11.19 31.63 -8.00
CA TYR A 55 12.21 30.84 -8.71
C TYR A 55 11.58 29.75 -9.59
N ILE A 56 10.53 29.09 -9.08
CA ILE A 56 9.78 28.07 -9.84
C ILE A 56 9.07 28.70 -11.04
N ILE A 57 8.46 29.88 -10.85
CA ILE A 57 7.82 30.66 -11.92
C ILE A 57 8.86 31.07 -12.96
N LEU A 58 10.04 31.56 -12.54
CA LEU A 58 11.11 32.00 -13.42
C LEU A 58 11.61 30.84 -14.31
N LYS A 59 11.91 29.67 -13.72
CA LYS A 59 12.36 28.50 -14.48
C LYS A 59 11.32 27.91 -15.41
N ARG A 60 10.04 28.01 -15.08
CA ARG A 60 8.95 27.58 -15.97
C ARG A 60 8.71 28.54 -17.12
N ALA A 61 8.86 29.85 -16.87
CA ALA A 61 8.81 30.88 -17.91
C ALA A 61 9.98 30.73 -18.90
N GLU A 62 11.19 30.42 -18.43
CA GLU A 62 12.34 30.06 -19.29
C GLU A 62 12.03 28.86 -20.21
N LEU A 63 11.22 27.90 -19.75
CA LEU A 63 10.78 26.73 -20.53
C LEU A 63 9.56 27.03 -21.43
N GLY A 64 9.02 28.25 -21.42
CA GLY A 64 7.84 28.65 -22.21
C GLY A 64 6.51 28.08 -21.70
N CYS A 65 6.46 27.50 -20.50
CA CYS A 65 5.25 26.94 -19.93
C CYS A 65 4.44 28.02 -19.19
N ARG A 66 3.28 28.41 -19.73
CA ARG A 66 2.30 29.23 -19.01
C ARG A 66 1.56 28.34 -18.01
N VAL A 67 1.59 28.69 -16.73
CA VAL A 67 0.84 27.98 -15.69
C VAL A 67 -0.64 28.27 -15.92
N ASP A 68 -1.38 27.31 -16.49
CA ASP A 68 -2.82 27.25 -16.30
C ASP A 68 -3.04 27.05 -14.79
N GLY A 69 -3.79 27.96 -14.17
CA GLY A 69 -4.03 27.97 -12.73
C GLY A 69 -4.78 26.74 -12.26
N GLY A 70 -4.07 25.63 -12.07
CA GLY A 70 -4.54 24.44 -11.38
C GLY A 70 -4.05 24.47 -9.94
N GLY A 71 -4.73 25.23 -9.08
CA GLY A 71 -4.57 25.06 -7.63
C GLY A 71 -5.08 23.69 -7.22
N ARG A 72 -4.42 23.06 -6.25
CA ARG A 72 -4.98 21.89 -5.56
C ARG A 72 -5.83 22.41 -4.40
N SER A 73 -7.06 21.91 -4.27
CA SER A 73 -7.86 22.15 -3.06
C SER A 73 -7.26 21.35 -1.90
N ASP A 74 -7.20 21.95 -0.72
CA ASP A 74 -6.79 21.24 0.48
C ASP A 74 -7.73 20.05 0.73
N PRO A 75 -7.20 18.90 1.20
CA PRO A 75 -8.03 17.78 1.57
C PRO A 75 -9.07 18.16 2.63
N HIS A 76 -10.17 17.40 2.68
CA HIS A 76 -11.10 17.54 3.79
C HIS A 76 -10.37 17.30 5.14
N PRO A 77 -10.68 18.05 6.23
CA PRO A 77 -10.00 17.90 7.52
C PRO A 77 -9.96 16.47 8.08
N ASP A 78 -11.06 15.71 7.95
CA ASP A 78 -11.10 14.28 8.30
C ASP A 78 -10.07 13.44 7.52
N ALA A 79 -9.77 13.77 6.26
CA ALA A 79 -8.77 13.06 5.45
C ALA A 79 -7.34 13.41 5.88
N ASP A 80 -7.08 14.67 6.25
CA ASP A 80 -5.81 15.07 6.86
C ASP A 80 -5.61 14.38 8.22
N ALA A 81 -6.65 14.30 9.05
CA ALA A 81 -6.59 13.56 10.31
C ALA A 81 -6.26 12.06 10.11
N VAL A 82 -6.73 11.45 9.01
CA VAL A 82 -6.35 10.08 8.62
C VAL A 82 -4.87 10.00 8.24
N ALA A 83 -4.35 10.96 7.48
CA ALA A 83 -2.94 11.00 7.11
C ALA A 83 -2.04 11.22 8.33
N ASP A 84 -2.43 12.10 9.24
CA ASP A 84 -1.70 12.38 10.49
C ASP A 84 -1.72 11.16 11.42
N ALA A 85 -2.85 10.48 11.58
CA ALA A 85 -2.92 9.25 12.37
C ALA A 85 -2.01 8.15 11.80
N LEU A 86 -1.91 8.05 10.48
CA LEU A 86 -0.98 7.14 9.81
C LEU A 86 0.49 7.54 10.00
N SER A 87 0.81 8.83 10.04
CA SER A 87 2.20 9.28 10.18
C SER A 87 2.79 8.93 11.55
N VAL A 88 1.95 8.82 12.58
CA VAL A 88 2.32 8.45 13.95
C VAL A 88 2.01 6.99 14.31
N LEU A 89 1.79 6.13 13.31
CA LEU A 89 1.45 4.72 13.53
C LEU A 89 2.50 4.02 14.43
N PRO A 90 2.11 3.29 15.49
CA PRO A 90 3.07 2.67 16.40
C PRO A 90 3.95 1.60 15.73
N GLU A 91 5.21 1.51 16.17
CA GLU A 91 6.15 0.47 15.71
C GLU A 91 5.66 -0.96 16.02
N GLY A 92 4.87 -1.14 17.09
CA GLY A 92 4.28 -2.43 17.46
C GLY A 92 3.32 -3.01 16.41
N VAL A 93 2.75 -2.16 15.55
CA VAL A 93 1.86 -2.56 14.44
C VAL A 93 2.51 -2.30 13.06
N GLY A 94 3.83 -2.07 13.03
CA GLY A 94 4.62 -1.96 11.80
C GLY A 94 5.05 -0.54 11.41
N GLY A 95 4.69 0.48 12.19
CA GLY A 95 5.26 1.83 12.12
C GLY A 95 5.17 2.48 10.74
N ARG A 96 6.17 3.29 10.40
CA ARG A 96 6.24 4.04 9.13
C ARG A 96 6.11 3.17 7.88
N ALA A 97 6.73 1.99 7.88
CA ALA A 97 6.67 1.08 6.72
C ALA A 97 5.24 0.56 6.47
N MET A 98 4.52 0.24 7.56
CA MET A 98 3.12 -0.17 7.47
C MET A 98 2.21 1.00 7.07
N ALA A 99 2.46 2.21 7.59
CA ALA A 99 1.69 3.40 7.21
C ALA A 99 1.77 3.68 5.69
N LEU A 100 2.98 3.63 5.13
CA LEU A 100 3.19 3.75 3.68
C LEU A 100 2.48 2.63 2.91
N ARG A 101 2.57 1.39 3.40
CA ARG A 101 1.89 0.24 2.79
C ARG A 101 0.37 0.43 2.77
N ILE A 102 -0.23 0.89 3.87
CA ILE A 102 -1.67 1.17 3.97
C ILE A 102 -2.07 2.26 2.98
N ALA A 103 -1.32 3.36 2.92
CA ALA A 103 -1.60 4.47 2.01
C ALA A 103 -1.54 4.01 0.54
N GLU A 104 -0.54 3.23 0.14
CA GLU A 104 -0.45 2.71 -1.23
C GLU A 104 -1.57 1.72 -1.56
N LEU A 105 -1.87 0.80 -0.65
CA LEU A 105 -2.99 -0.14 -0.82
C LEU A 105 -4.33 0.61 -0.96
N ALA A 106 -4.53 1.65 -0.15
CA ALA A 106 -5.71 2.50 -0.23
C ALA A 106 -5.79 3.22 -1.58
N ARG A 107 -4.71 3.81 -2.08
CA ARG A 107 -4.68 4.44 -3.43
C ARG A 107 -5.02 3.44 -4.54
N LEU A 108 -4.54 2.21 -4.43
CA LEU A 108 -4.81 1.14 -5.39
C LEU A 108 -6.20 0.50 -5.23
N GLY A 109 -6.88 0.76 -4.12
CA GLY A 109 -8.16 0.10 -3.79
C GLY A 109 -8.00 -1.40 -3.55
N GLN A 110 -6.85 -1.81 -3.03
CA GLN A 110 -6.50 -3.20 -2.78
C GLN A 110 -6.37 -3.48 -1.28
N SER A 111 -6.68 -4.70 -0.87
CA SER A 111 -6.36 -5.21 0.46
C SER A 111 -4.95 -5.83 0.46
N HIS A 112 -4.37 -5.98 1.65
CA HIS A 112 -3.05 -6.61 1.76
C HIS A 112 -3.11 -8.09 1.39
N ASP A 113 -2.09 -8.58 0.67
CA ASP A 113 -2.03 -9.98 0.25
C ASP A 113 -1.73 -10.90 1.45
N TRP A 114 -2.56 -11.93 1.61
CA TRP A 114 -2.41 -12.98 2.62
C TRP A 114 -2.03 -14.34 2.02
N GLY A 115 -1.82 -14.40 0.71
CA GLY A 115 -1.36 -15.57 -0.03
C GLY A 115 -2.47 -16.46 -0.58
N ASN A 116 -3.62 -15.91 -0.97
CA ASN A 116 -4.73 -16.67 -1.57
C ASN A 116 -4.29 -17.49 -2.79
N ASP A 117 -3.57 -16.82 -3.69
CA ASP A 117 -3.12 -17.41 -4.95
C ASP A 117 -1.73 -18.07 -4.84
N THR A 118 -1.19 -18.14 -3.62
CA THR A 118 0.14 -18.70 -3.37
C THR A 118 0.05 -20.23 -3.33
N ARG A 119 0.35 -20.86 -4.46
CA ARG A 119 0.42 -22.33 -4.59
C ARG A 119 1.86 -22.81 -4.66
N LEU A 120 2.12 -23.95 -4.01
CA LEU A 120 3.42 -24.63 -4.11
C LEU A 120 3.68 -24.95 -5.59
N SER A 121 4.76 -24.41 -6.15
CA SER A 121 5.16 -24.71 -7.52
C SER A 121 6.67 -24.75 -7.67
N CYS A 122 7.16 -25.67 -8.50
CA CYS A 122 8.54 -25.77 -8.92
C CYS A 122 8.60 -25.26 -10.37
N ARG A 123 9.32 -24.16 -10.59
CA ARG A 123 9.40 -23.52 -11.91
C ARG A 123 10.85 -23.37 -12.35
N PRO A 124 11.16 -23.45 -13.64
CA PRO A 124 12.47 -23.08 -14.14
C PRO A 124 12.86 -21.68 -13.67
N ARG A 125 14.14 -21.51 -13.31
CA ARG A 125 14.69 -20.21 -12.92
C ARG A 125 14.64 -19.21 -14.06
N ALA A 126 14.82 -19.69 -15.29
CA ALA A 126 14.80 -18.87 -16.49
C ALA A 126 14.24 -19.65 -17.68
N TRP A 127 13.73 -18.91 -18.65
CA TRP A 127 13.15 -19.41 -19.89
C TRP A 127 13.89 -18.82 -21.08
N ARG A 128 14.14 -19.65 -22.10
CA ARG A 128 14.66 -19.21 -23.40
C ARG A 128 13.60 -19.42 -24.48
N ARG A 129 13.46 -18.45 -25.37
CA ARG A 129 12.57 -18.57 -26.53
C ARG A 129 13.33 -19.07 -27.75
N CYS A 130 12.74 -20.00 -28.49
CA CYS A 130 13.25 -20.45 -29.79
C CYS A 130 12.11 -20.64 -30.79
N LYS A 131 12.43 -21.04 -32.03
CA LYS A 131 11.46 -21.27 -33.10
C LYS A 131 10.37 -22.32 -32.77
N HIS A 132 10.59 -23.16 -31.76
CA HIS A 132 9.67 -24.20 -31.32
C HIS A 132 8.89 -23.83 -30.05
N GLY A 133 9.01 -22.59 -29.56
CA GLY A 133 8.35 -22.12 -28.33
C GLY A 133 9.32 -21.74 -27.21
N GLU A 134 8.79 -21.64 -26.00
CA GLU A 134 9.56 -21.40 -24.78
C GLU A 134 10.07 -22.71 -24.18
N PHE A 135 11.34 -22.71 -23.81
CA PHE A 135 12.02 -23.84 -23.18
C PHE A 135 12.73 -23.37 -21.93
N ALA A 136 12.76 -24.22 -20.91
CA ALA A 136 13.52 -23.95 -19.71
C ALA A 136 15.02 -23.81 -20.03
N GLU A 137 15.68 -22.82 -19.44
CA GLU A 137 17.11 -22.64 -19.60
C GLU A 137 17.88 -23.75 -18.88
N THR A 138 19.00 -24.19 -19.48
CA THR A 138 19.84 -25.26 -18.94
C THR A 138 21.29 -24.83 -18.85
N GLU A 139 21.95 -25.17 -17.74
CA GLU A 139 23.36 -24.90 -17.47
C GLU A 139 24.17 -26.20 -17.42
N PRO A 140 25.47 -26.18 -17.79
CA PRO A 140 26.32 -27.35 -17.71
C PRO A 140 26.60 -27.74 -16.25
N CYS A 141 26.50 -29.03 -15.94
CA CYS A 141 26.71 -29.61 -14.62
C CYS A 141 27.65 -30.82 -14.69
N GLY A 142 28.85 -30.58 -15.22
CA GLY A 142 29.90 -31.60 -15.34
C GLY A 142 29.82 -32.45 -16.61
N GLU A 143 30.66 -33.49 -16.65
CA GLU A 143 30.77 -34.41 -17.79
C GLU A 143 30.69 -35.86 -17.32
N VAL A 144 29.98 -36.70 -18.08
CA VAL A 144 29.94 -38.14 -17.87
C VAL A 144 30.61 -38.86 -19.02
N LYS A 145 31.42 -39.87 -18.67
CA LYS A 145 32.01 -40.81 -19.61
C LYS A 145 31.21 -42.10 -19.59
N TYR A 146 30.75 -42.56 -20.75
CA TYR A 146 30.11 -43.86 -20.88
C TYR A 146 30.63 -44.62 -22.11
N LEU A 147 30.60 -45.95 -22.02
CA LEU A 147 30.93 -46.83 -23.12
C LEU A 147 29.72 -46.97 -24.04
N SER A 148 29.91 -46.70 -25.33
CA SER A 148 28.89 -46.93 -26.35
C SER A 148 29.55 -47.52 -27.59
N ARG A 149 29.08 -48.70 -28.01
CA ARG A 149 29.62 -49.44 -29.16
C ARG A 149 31.14 -49.62 -29.08
N GLY A 150 31.66 -49.98 -27.90
CA GLY A 150 33.09 -50.23 -27.66
C GLY A 150 33.97 -48.97 -27.62
N ARG A 151 33.41 -47.76 -27.71
CA ARG A 151 34.15 -46.49 -27.61
C ARG A 151 33.71 -45.70 -26.38
N VAL A 152 34.66 -45.09 -25.68
CA VAL A 152 34.38 -44.16 -24.58
C VAL A 152 33.92 -42.84 -25.17
N ARG A 153 32.69 -42.43 -24.87
CA ARG A 153 32.13 -41.12 -25.23
C ARG A 153 32.07 -40.23 -24.01
N ARG A 154 32.36 -38.94 -24.19
CA ARG A 154 32.16 -37.89 -23.18
C ARG A 154 30.94 -37.07 -23.57
N VAL A 155 30.05 -36.82 -22.62
CA VAL A 155 28.87 -35.97 -22.82
C VAL A 155 28.78 -34.99 -21.67
N GLU A 156 28.54 -33.72 -22.00
CA GLU A 156 28.22 -32.65 -21.06
C GLU A 156 26.86 -32.93 -20.42
N LEU A 157 26.83 -33.03 -19.09
CA LEU A 157 25.58 -33.06 -18.35
C LEU A 157 25.02 -31.64 -18.30
N ARG A 158 23.72 -31.49 -18.51
CA ARG A 158 23.02 -30.22 -18.38
C ARG A 158 21.92 -30.35 -17.33
N VAL A 159 21.78 -29.33 -16.50
CA VAL A 159 20.73 -29.22 -15.49
C VAL A 159 19.85 -28.02 -15.78
N CYS A 160 18.59 -28.07 -15.34
CA CYS A 160 17.70 -26.93 -15.34
C CYS A 160 17.59 -26.41 -13.90
N PRO A 161 18.14 -25.22 -13.59
CA PRO A 161 17.95 -24.62 -12.29
C PRO A 161 16.47 -24.31 -12.07
N VAL A 162 15.96 -24.65 -10.89
CA VAL A 162 14.55 -24.42 -10.53
C VAL A 162 14.44 -23.53 -9.30
N VAL A 163 13.31 -22.83 -9.19
CA VAL A 163 12.91 -22.03 -8.03
C VAL A 163 11.58 -22.56 -7.51
N TYR A 164 11.51 -22.72 -6.18
CA TYR A 164 10.29 -23.12 -5.49
C TYR A 164 9.53 -21.89 -5.00
N TYR A 165 8.26 -21.80 -5.39
CA TYR A 165 7.33 -20.77 -4.95
C TYR A 165 6.23 -21.38 -4.09
N GLY A 166 5.64 -20.56 -3.22
CA GLY A 166 4.51 -20.98 -2.38
C GLY A 166 4.86 -22.06 -1.38
N HIS A 167 6.11 -22.06 -0.90
CA HIS A 167 6.53 -22.89 0.20
C HIS A 167 5.96 -22.35 1.53
N SER A 168 5.89 -23.23 2.54
CA SER A 168 5.17 -22.95 3.79
C SER A 168 5.64 -21.69 4.51
N THR A 169 6.94 -21.38 4.49
CA THR A 169 7.48 -20.17 5.14
C THR A 169 7.10 -18.90 4.38
N GLN A 170 7.02 -18.93 3.04
CA GLN A 170 6.50 -17.81 2.24
C GLN A 170 5.04 -17.52 2.58
N VAL A 171 4.19 -18.57 2.62
CA VAL A 171 2.78 -18.44 3.01
C VAL A 171 2.64 -17.91 4.44
N ALA A 172 3.43 -18.45 5.38
CA ALA A 172 3.42 -17.98 6.77
C ALA A 172 3.84 -16.50 6.88
N THR A 173 4.80 -16.06 6.07
CA THR A 173 5.26 -14.66 6.03
C THR A 173 4.17 -13.73 5.52
N LEU A 174 3.48 -14.10 4.43
CA LEU A 174 2.35 -13.33 3.89
C LEU A 174 1.22 -13.22 4.92
N ARG A 175 0.83 -14.34 5.54
CA ARG A 175 -0.21 -14.36 6.59
C ARG A 175 0.17 -13.52 7.80
N LYS A 176 1.41 -13.61 8.27
CA LYS A 176 1.91 -12.76 9.37
C LYS A 176 1.85 -11.28 9.00
N SER A 177 2.27 -10.93 7.79
CA SER A 177 2.24 -9.55 7.30
C SER A 177 0.82 -9.03 7.18
N TYR A 178 -0.12 -9.84 6.70
CA TYR A 178 -1.54 -9.52 6.66
C TYR A 178 -2.12 -9.28 8.05
N MET A 179 -1.84 -10.17 9.01
CA MET A 179 -2.30 -9.99 10.39
C MET A 179 -1.77 -8.70 11.00
N LEU A 180 -0.51 -8.34 10.75
CA LEU A 180 0.06 -7.08 11.21
C LEU A 180 -0.65 -5.87 10.59
N TRP A 181 -0.97 -5.93 9.30
CA TRP A 181 -1.77 -4.91 8.62
C TRP A 181 -3.19 -4.77 9.21
N VAL A 182 -3.88 -5.89 9.51
CA VAL A 182 -5.18 -5.85 10.20
C VAL A 182 -5.06 -5.22 11.59
N MET A 183 -3.98 -5.50 12.33
CA MET A 183 -3.73 -4.87 13.63
C MET A 183 -3.49 -3.36 13.52
N ALA A 184 -2.79 -2.90 12.48
CA ALA A 184 -2.63 -1.47 12.22
C ALA A 184 -3.97 -0.80 11.90
N LEU A 185 -4.82 -1.42 11.07
CA LEU A 185 -6.17 -0.91 10.81
C LEU A 185 -7.03 -0.86 12.08
N ARG A 186 -6.89 -1.88 12.95
CA ARG A 186 -7.56 -1.90 14.24
C ARG A 186 -7.11 -0.75 15.13
N ASP A 187 -5.81 -0.48 15.20
CA ASP A 187 -5.24 0.60 16.00
C ASP A 187 -5.75 1.97 15.52
N LEU A 188 -5.77 2.21 14.21
CA LEU A 188 -6.34 3.42 13.61
C LEU A 188 -7.84 3.54 13.90
N ARG A 189 -8.60 2.46 13.73
CA ARG A 189 -10.04 2.41 14.04
C ARG A 189 -10.28 2.78 15.50
N ASP A 190 -9.56 2.14 16.42
CA ASP A 190 -9.73 2.35 17.85
C ASP A 190 -9.32 3.79 18.22
N THR A 191 -8.27 4.34 17.59
CA THR A 191 -7.87 5.76 17.70
C THR A 191 -9.01 6.70 17.29
N PHE A 192 -9.61 6.54 16.11
CA PHE A 192 -10.70 7.41 15.66
C PHE A 192 -11.98 7.25 16.49
N ARG A 193 -12.25 6.05 17.00
CA ARG A 193 -13.41 5.81 17.87
C ARG A 193 -13.24 6.40 19.27
N ILE A 194 -12.02 6.36 19.82
CA ILE A 194 -11.71 6.97 21.13
C ILE A 194 -11.65 8.50 20.98
N TYR A 195 -11.01 9.00 19.94
CA TYR A 195 -10.87 10.43 19.68
C TYR A 195 -12.22 11.09 19.38
N GLY A 196 -13.06 10.48 18.53
CA GLY A 196 -14.42 10.95 18.20
C GLY A 196 -14.51 12.29 17.45
N GLY A 197 -13.38 12.91 17.12
CA GLY A 197 -13.30 14.26 16.53
C GLY A 197 -13.43 14.35 15.01
N LEU A 198 -13.80 13.27 14.31
CA LEU A 198 -14.13 13.35 12.88
C LEU A 198 -15.42 14.15 12.69
N THR A 199 -15.42 15.04 11.70
CA THR A 199 -16.50 16.01 11.48
C THR A 199 -17.64 15.40 10.67
N SER A 200 -17.30 14.67 9.60
CA SER A 200 -18.26 14.16 8.61
C SER A 200 -18.48 12.64 8.75
N HIS A 201 -17.58 11.95 9.44
CA HIS A 201 -17.55 10.49 9.50
C HIS A 201 -17.64 9.97 10.94
N GLU A 202 -18.25 8.80 11.10
CA GLU A 202 -18.24 8.02 12.34
C GLU A 202 -17.72 6.61 12.04
N VAL A 203 -16.64 6.21 12.70
CA VAL A 203 -15.97 4.95 12.40
C VAL A 203 -16.69 3.78 13.07
N THR A 204 -17.09 2.79 12.28
CA THR A 204 -17.77 1.58 12.77
C THR A 204 -16.79 0.60 13.42
N ALA A 205 -17.33 -0.46 14.04
CA ALA A 205 -16.51 -1.54 14.60
C ALA A 205 -15.98 -2.53 13.54
N GLU A 206 -16.36 -2.36 12.27
CA GLU A 206 -16.01 -3.28 11.19
C GLU A 206 -14.50 -3.33 10.93
N LEU A 207 -13.98 -4.52 10.69
CA LEU A 207 -12.59 -4.80 10.33
C LEU A 207 -12.53 -5.96 9.33
N PRO A 208 -11.47 -6.05 8.52
CA PRO A 208 -11.15 -7.26 7.78
C PRO A 208 -11.10 -8.50 8.67
N PRO A 209 -11.45 -9.68 8.13
CA PRO A 209 -11.28 -10.94 8.85
C PRO A 209 -9.81 -11.14 9.22
N LEU A 210 -9.53 -11.60 10.45
CA LEU A 210 -8.14 -11.77 10.90
C LEU A 210 -7.42 -12.92 10.17
N GLN A 211 -8.17 -13.95 9.78
CA GLN A 211 -7.64 -15.17 9.16
C GLN A 211 -8.53 -15.63 8.01
N PRO A 212 -8.63 -14.87 6.91
CA PRO A 212 -9.52 -15.18 5.78
C PRO A 212 -9.25 -16.56 5.16
N TRP A 213 -8.01 -17.03 5.21
CA TRP A 213 -7.61 -18.36 4.71
C TRP A 213 -8.22 -19.54 5.48
N ARG A 214 -8.92 -19.33 6.61
CA ARG A 214 -9.66 -20.39 7.30
C ARG A 214 -11.05 -20.62 6.72
N GLU A 215 -11.59 -19.65 6.01
CA GLU A 215 -12.97 -19.70 5.47
C GLU A 215 -13.02 -20.37 4.09
N ILE A 216 -11.88 -20.69 3.49
CA ILE A 216 -11.74 -21.27 2.15
C ILE A 216 -11.66 -22.80 2.23
N VAL A 217 -12.49 -23.39 3.10
CA VAL A 217 -12.65 -24.86 3.20
C VAL A 217 -13.81 -25.31 2.33
#